data_AF-B8A8V3-F1
#
_entry.id   AF-B8A8V3-F1
#
_cell.length_a   1.000
_cell.length_b   1.000
_cell.length_c   1.000
_cell.angle_alpha   90.00
_cell.angle_beta   90.00
_cell.angle_gamma   90.00
#
_symmetry.space_group_name_H-M   'P 1'
#
loop_
_entity.id
_entity.type
_entity.pdbx_description
1 polymer ?
#
loop_
_entity_poly.entity_id
_entity_poly.type
_entity_poly.pdbx_seq_one_letter_code
_entity_poly.pdbx_strand_id
1 'polypeptide(L)'
;MLPEWLGQHVSLEYITIINCPKLTSLPKSLLNLTALRELRLKGCEGLETLPEWLRLLRTAKVTFPLDRLKNIIALRTAVGGITRQSVGILLRTENINKRGKTKKSSTCMSIPVIPEYAAILSEFEQAFALGRFENQQILVLNGLAIFPFDYLQASPSPAIQALVAPITKDTKTGLHTLSISNKNYLLDLSGQLLWSPCSPSHPTVPCSSGECAAASGAHKSCNNGGRACTARPTNPVTGERAVGDLTLADIVANATDGKTLTSEVTVRGVVSSCAPGSLLRSLPAMAAGDAGLGRGGVSLPTQLYSKLSLKRQFAVCLPSTAAAPGVAFFGGGPYNLMPPTLFDASAVLSYTDLARSPTNPSAYSIKLRGIAMNQEAVHLPPGALSRGGGVTLDTAAPYTVLRRDVYRPFVAAFAKATARIPRMPSVAPFELCFNSSALGFTRVGYAVAPIDLVTSGGRNWTVFGSNSLAQVASDTACLAFVDGGRAARSAVTVGAFQMENNFLLFDEAASRLGFSGTLFFIRTTCGNFNFARN
;
A
#
# COMPACT_ATOMS: atom_id res chain seq x y z
N MET A 1 12.40 21.20 -41.38
CA MET A 1 12.19 19.92 -40.66
C MET A 1 13.38 19.67 -39.76
N LEU A 2 13.16 19.13 -38.56
CA LEU A 2 14.24 18.68 -37.68
C LEU A 2 14.79 17.34 -38.18
N PRO A 3 16.10 17.07 -38.03
CA PRO A 3 16.70 15.84 -38.51
C PRO A 3 16.38 14.65 -37.57
N GLU A 4 16.25 13.46 -38.16
CA GLU A 4 15.91 12.22 -37.43
C GLU A 4 17.04 11.71 -36.52
N TRP A 5 18.29 12.12 -36.75
CA TRP A 5 19.42 11.71 -35.88
C TRP A 5 19.28 12.24 -34.44
N LEU A 6 18.43 13.25 -34.22
CA LEU A 6 18.21 13.83 -32.90
C LEU A 6 17.74 12.79 -31.87
N GLY A 7 16.99 11.76 -32.29
CA GLY A 7 16.57 10.66 -31.41
C GLY A 7 17.65 9.66 -31.04
N GLN A 8 18.87 9.79 -31.55
CA GLN A 8 19.99 8.93 -31.17
C GLN A 8 20.66 9.37 -29.86
N HIS A 9 20.40 10.60 -29.41
CA HIS A 9 20.99 11.16 -28.19
C HIS A 9 20.12 10.92 -26.94
N VAL A 10 19.96 9.65 -26.57
CA VAL A 10 19.05 9.19 -25.50
C VAL A 10 19.25 9.83 -24.12
N SER A 11 20.39 10.49 -23.89
CA SER A 11 20.76 11.20 -22.66
C SER A 11 20.32 12.66 -22.60
N LEU A 12 19.70 13.21 -23.65
CA LEU A 12 19.25 14.60 -23.66
C LEU A 12 18.08 14.83 -22.70
N GLU A 13 18.29 15.69 -21.70
CA GLU A 13 17.27 16.03 -20.71
C GLU A 13 16.44 17.28 -21.06
N TYR A 14 16.97 18.21 -21.86
CA TYR A 14 16.30 19.48 -22.16
C TYR A 14 16.44 19.83 -23.64
N ILE A 15 15.31 20.09 -24.30
CA ILE A 15 15.27 20.55 -25.70
C ILE A 15 14.47 21.84 -25.78
N THR A 16 15.07 22.87 -26.38
CA THR A 16 14.41 24.14 -26.63
C THR A 16 14.57 24.52 -28.11
N ILE A 17 13.46 24.75 -28.80
CA ILE A 17 13.43 25.13 -30.21
C ILE A 17 12.72 26.48 -30.32
N ILE A 18 13.42 27.48 -30.83
CA ILE A 18 12.96 28.87 -30.82
C ILE A 18 12.99 29.44 -32.24
N ASN A 19 11.94 30.18 -32.62
CA ASN A 19 11.85 30.98 -33.85
C ASN A 19 12.13 30.19 -35.14
N CYS A 20 11.58 28.96 -35.26
CA CYS A 20 11.66 28.16 -36.48
C CYS A 20 10.32 28.19 -37.25
N PRO A 21 10.02 29.25 -38.05
CA PRO A 21 8.71 29.43 -38.71
C PRO A 21 8.46 28.44 -39.87
N LYS A 22 9.50 27.73 -40.34
CA LYS A 22 9.38 26.68 -41.38
C LYS A 22 9.24 25.28 -40.79
N LEU A 23 9.15 25.14 -39.46
CA LEU A 23 9.02 23.84 -38.82
C LEU A 23 7.55 23.40 -38.86
N THR A 24 7.22 22.48 -39.77
CA THR A 24 5.85 22.01 -39.99
C THR A 24 5.48 20.78 -39.15
N SER A 25 6.46 20.00 -38.69
CA SER A 25 6.25 18.81 -37.86
C SER A 25 7.49 18.48 -37.01
N LEU A 26 7.27 17.70 -35.95
CA LEU A 26 8.32 17.12 -35.11
C LEU A 26 8.62 15.66 -35.54
N PRO A 27 9.89 15.24 -35.58
CA PRO A 27 10.27 13.89 -36.01
C PRO A 27 9.91 12.86 -34.94
N LYS A 28 9.51 11.65 -35.37
CA LYS A 28 9.09 10.57 -34.46
C LYS A 28 10.25 10.06 -33.60
N SER A 29 11.49 10.20 -34.06
CA SER A 29 12.69 9.80 -33.32
C SER A 29 12.84 10.47 -31.94
N LEU A 30 12.16 11.59 -31.66
CA LEU A 30 12.10 12.19 -30.32
C LEU A 30 11.51 11.26 -29.24
N LEU A 31 10.73 10.23 -29.63
CA LEU A 31 10.26 9.17 -28.72
C LEU A 31 11.40 8.39 -28.06
N ASN A 32 12.57 8.31 -28.70
CA ASN A 32 13.71 7.54 -28.19
C ASN A 32 14.47 8.28 -27.08
N LEU A 33 14.16 9.56 -26.83
CA LEU A 33 14.81 10.37 -25.81
C LEU A 33 14.24 10.08 -24.41
N THR A 34 14.63 8.93 -23.86
CA THR A 34 14.09 8.44 -22.57
C THR A 34 14.46 9.29 -21.36
N ALA A 35 15.53 10.09 -21.44
CA ALA A 35 15.96 11.02 -20.37
C ALA A 35 15.37 12.43 -20.50
N LEU A 36 14.60 12.74 -21.55
CA LEU A 36 14.08 14.09 -21.79
C LEU A 36 13.11 14.49 -20.68
N ARG A 37 13.40 15.57 -19.97
CA ARG A 37 12.59 16.15 -18.89
C ARG A 37 11.74 17.29 -19.38
N GLU A 38 12.27 18.15 -20.25
CA GLU A 38 11.54 19.32 -20.74
C GLU A 38 11.74 19.60 -22.23
N LEU A 39 10.63 19.84 -22.93
CA LEU A 39 10.60 20.26 -24.33
C LEU A 39 9.88 21.62 -24.46
N ARG A 40 10.61 22.65 -24.89
CA ARG A 40 10.06 24.01 -25.11
C ARG A 40 10.08 24.38 -26.59
N LEU A 41 8.92 24.71 -27.14
CA LEU A 41 8.79 25.31 -28.48
C LEU A 41 8.35 26.77 -28.33
N LYS A 42 9.09 27.71 -28.92
CA LYS A 42 8.76 29.15 -28.88
C LYS A 42 8.84 29.74 -30.29
N GLY A 43 7.87 30.54 -30.72
CA GLY A 43 7.91 31.24 -32.01
C GLY A 43 8.03 30.34 -33.26
N CYS A 44 7.56 29.09 -33.19
CA CYS A 44 7.59 28.13 -34.30
C CYS A 44 6.27 28.18 -35.09
N GLU A 45 6.09 29.24 -35.87
CA GLU A 45 4.80 29.59 -36.50
C GLU A 45 4.28 28.60 -37.55
N GLY A 46 5.14 27.74 -38.11
CA GLY A 46 4.77 26.75 -39.12
C GLY A 46 4.18 25.45 -38.57
N LEU A 47 4.19 25.25 -37.25
CA LEU A 47 3.78 24.00 -36.61
C LEU A 47 2.26 23.99 -36.42
N GLU A 48 1.54 23.60 -37.47
CA GLU A 48 0.07 23.64 -37.46
C GLU A 48 -0.57 22.47 -36.71
N THR A 49 0.15 21.35 -36.52
CA THR A 49 -0.34 20.16 -35.82
C THR A 49 0.69 19.58 -34.86
N LEU A 50 0.23 19.06 -33.72
CA LEU A 50 1.05 18.30 -32.78
C LEU A 50 0.87 16.81 -33.04
N PRO A 51 1.97 16.04 -33.18
CA PRO A 51 1.86 14.62 -33.42
C PRO A 51 1.35 13.87 -32.18
N GLU A 52 0.53 12.84 -32.40
CA GLU A 52 -0.11 12.06 -31.35
C GLU A 52 0.88 11.44 -30.36
N TRP A 53 2.07 11.06 -30.82
CA TRP A 53 3.08 10.41 -30.00
C TRP A 53 3.65 11.30 -28.90
N LEU A 54 3.41 12.62 -28.92
CA LEU A 54 3.77 13.51 -27.81
C LEU A 54 3.16 13.05 -26.47
N ARG A 55 2.00 12.37 -26.49
CA ARG A 55 1.37 11.79 -25.29
C ARG A 55 2.20 10.66 -24.65
N LEU A 56 3.10 10.05 -25.42
CA LEU A 56 3.89 8.88 -25.03
C LEU A 56 5.28 9.28 -24.53
N LEU A 57 5.67 10.55 -24.65
CA LEU A 57 6.92 11.03 -24.08
C LEU A 57 6.85 10.98 -22.56
N ARG A 58 7.91 10.46 -21.93
CA ARG A 58 8.08 10.44 -20.46
C ARG A 58 8.55 11.78 -19.89
N THR A 59 8.44 12.85 -20.68
CA THR A 59 8.90 14.20 -20.32
C THR A 59 8.04 14.80 -19.22
N ALA A 60 8.68 15.38 -18.21
CA ALA A 60 8.01 16.04 -17.10
C ALA A 60 7.27 17.31 -17.51
N LYS A 61 7.70 18.00 -18.58
CA LYS A 61 7.09 19.27 -19.02
C LYS A 61 7.21 19.51 -20.52
N VAL A 62 6.13 19.94 -21.14
CA VAL A 62 6.11 20.36 -22.55
C VAL A 62 5.42 21.71 -22.66
N THR A 63 6.03 22.68 -23.36
CA THR A 63 5.51 24.04 -23.51
C THR A 63 5.44 24.43 -24.98
N PHE A 64 4.30 24.97 -25.42
CA PHE A 64 4.03 25.34 -26.82
C PHE A 64 3.52 26.79 -26.96
N PRO A 65 3.71 27.45 -28.13
CA PRO A 65 3.08 28.73 -28.45
C PRO A 65 1.60 28.52 -28.82
N LEU A 66 0.69 29.28 -28.21
CA LEU A 66 -0.77 29.15 -28.42
C LEU A 66 -1.31 30.05 -29.55
N ASP A 67 -0.47 30.86 -30.15
CA ASP A 67 -0.87 32.03 -30.92
C ASP A 67 -1.48 31.72 -32.30
N ARG A 68 -1.34 30.50 -32.86
CA ARG A 68 -1.97 30.11 -34.15
C ARG A 68 -2.30 28.62 -34.34
N LEU A 69 -2.51 27.82 -33.29
CA LEU A 69 -2.98 26.44 -33.46
C LEU A 69 -4.43 26.46 -34.00
N LYS A 70 -4.60 26.21 -35.30
CA LYS A 70 -5.89 26.31 -36.00
C LYS A 70 -6.94 25.27 -35.58
N ASN A 71 -6.58 24.30 -34.75
CA ASN A 71 -7.49 23.23 -34.33
C ASN A 71 -7.51 23.06 -32.81
N ILE A 72 -8.61 23.52 -32.19
CA ILE A 72 -8.97 23.29 -30.78
C ILE A 72 -9.05 21.78 -30.46
N ILE A 73 -9.31 20.93 -31.46
CA ILE A 73 -9.35 19.46 -31.29
C ILE A 73 -7.97 18.91 -30.88
N ALA A 74 -6.87 19.44 -31.43
CA ALA A 74 -5.51 19.02 -31.05
C ALA A 74 -5.15 19.43 -29.61
N LEU A 75 -5.72 20.55 -29.11
CA LEU A 75 -5.59 20.98 -27.72
C LEU A 75 -6.32 20.01 -26.77
N ARG A 76 -7.49 19.51 -27.18
CA ARG A 76 -8.26 18.52 -26.43
C ARG A 76 -7.52 17.18 -26.33
N THR A 77 -6.84 16.77 -27.40
CA THR A 77 -6.01 15.55 -27.42
C THR A 77 -4.69 15.70 -26.65
N ALA A 78 -4.15 16.92 -26.55
CA ALA A 78 -2.92 17.23 -25.80
C ALA A 78 -3.16 17.41 -24.28
N VAL A 79 -4.32 17.92 -23.87
CA VAL A 79 -4.65 18.18 -22.45
C VAL A 79 -5.37 16.98 -21.80
N GLY A 80 -5.96 16.08 -22.58
CA GLY A 80 -6.70 14.91 -22.08
C GLY A 80 -5.87 13.78 -21.45
N GLY A 81 -4.55 13.93 -21.35
CA GLY A 81 -3.65 12.87 -20.84
C GLY A 81 -2.54 13.31 -19.89
N ILE A 82 -2.50 14.58 -19.46
CA ILE A 82 -1.45 15.10 -18.56
C ILE A 82 -2.07 15.42 -17.21
N THR A 83 -2.12 14.45 -16.30
CA THR A 83 -2.57 14.68 -14.92
C THR A 83 -1.40 15.07 -14.02
N ARG A 84 -1.45 16.34 -13.60
CA ARG A 84 -0.68 17.02 -12.54
C ARG A 84 0.84 17.09 -12.69
N GLN A 85 1.30 18.11 -13.41
CA GLN A 85 2.27 19.09 -12.89
C GLN A 85 2.20 20.36 -13.79
N SER A 86 1.85 21.49 -13.18
CA SER A 86 1.98 22.88 -13.66
C SER A 86 1.73 23.14 -15.16
N VAL A 87 0.46 23.33 -15.54
CA VAL A 87 0.12 24.04 -16.79
C VAL A 87 0.29 25.54 -16.53
N GLY A 88 1.40 26.12 -16.99
CA GLY A 88 1.56 27.58 -17.07
C GLY A 88 0.91 28.11 -18.35
N ILE A 89 -0.27 28.72 -18.24
CA ILE A 89 -0.94 29.37 -19.37
C ILE A 89 -0.41 30.81 -19.48
N LEU A 90 0.36 31.10 -20.52
CA LEU A 90 0.80 32.47 -20.83
C LEU A 90 -0.23 33.10 -21.78
N LEU A 91 -1.14 33.91 -21.23
CA LEU A 91 -1.99 34.80 -22.04
C LEU A 91 -1.17 36.03 -22.42
N ARG A 92 -1.05 36.31 -23.73
CA ARG A 92 -0.39 37.51 -24.22
C ARG A 92 -1.44 38.55 -24.61
N THR A 93 -1.36 39.73 -24.01
CA THR A 93 -2.01 40.95 -24.50
C THR A 93 -1.23 41.50 -25.69
N GLU A 94 -1.92 41.79 -26.79
CA GLU A 94 -1.33 42.48 -27.93
C GLU A 94 -0.96 43.91 -27.58
N ASN A 95 0.18 44.38 -28.12
CA ASN A 95 0.36 45.80 -28.37
C ASN A 95 0.96 45.94 -29.77
N ILE A 96 0.15 46.47 -30.69
CA ILE A 96 0.51 46.74 -32.08
C ILE A 96 1.00 48.18 -32.17
N ASN A 97 2.20 48.36 -32.76
CA ASN A 97 2.67 49.46 -33.63
C ASN A 97 4.14 49.78 -33.32
N LYS A 98 5.03 50.15 -34.24
CA LYS A 98 4.99 50.35 -35.69
C LYS A 98 6.46 50.38 -36.15
N ARG A 99 6.75 49.70 -37.26
CA ARG A 99 7.77 49.97 -38.30
C ARG A 99 8.62 48.75 -38.61
N GLY A 100 8.49 48.32 -39.86
CA GLY A 100 8.93 47.04 -40.37
C GLY A 100 10.43 46.93 -40.60
N LYS A 101 10.88 45.69 -40.58
CA LYS A 101 11.46 45.00 -41.75
C LYS A 101 11.67 43.53 -41.37
N THR A 102 11.08 42.63 -42.15
CA THR A 102 11.30 41.20 -42.09
C THR A 102 12.65 40.87 -42.73
N LYS A 103 13.57 40.27 -41.97
CA LYS A 103 14.68 39.49 -42.54
C LYS A 103 14.55 38.06 -42.03
N LYS A 104 14.03 37.18 -42.91
CA LYS A 104 14.09 35.72 -42.76
C LYS A 104 15.55 35.31 -42.96
N SER A 105 16.22 34.86 -41.92
CA SER A 105 17.45 34.08 -42.06
C SER A 105 17.30 32.77 -41.31
N SER A 106 17.73 31.72 -42.00
CA SER A 106 17.55 30.30 -41.75
C SER A 106 18.79 29.69 -41.12
N THR A 107 18.64 28.98 -40.00
CA THR A 107 19.17 27.62 -39.71
C THR A 107 18.97 27.34 -38.22
N CYS A 108 18.24 26.29 -37.87
CA CYS A 108 18.03 25.89 -36.47
C CYS A 108 18.92 24.68 -36.17
N MET A 109 20.05 24.88 -35.48
CA MET A 109 20.71 23.83 -34.70
C MET A 109 21.71 24.43 -33.70
N SER A 110 21.45 24.28 -32.41
CA SER A 110 22.49 23.98 -31.40
C SER A 110 21.87 23.54 -30.09
N ILE A 111 22.46 22.46 -29.58
CA ILE A 111 22.43 21.95 -28.20
C ILE A 111 23.84 22.26 -27.66
N PRO A 112 23.98 22.80 -26.44
CA PRO A 112 24.82 22.09 -25.47
C PRO A 112 24.20 22.03 -24.07
N VAL A 113 24.60 20.98 -23.37
CA VAL A 113 24.18 20.54 -22.03
C VAL A 113 25.26 20.95 -21.02
N ILE A 114 24.85 21.72 -19.99
CA ILE A 114 25.38 21.94 -18.61
C ILE A 114 26.80 22.56 -18.46
N PRO A 115 26.97 23.58 -17.58
CA PRO A 115 27.46 23.38 -16.21
C PRO A 115 26.66 24.10 -15.11
N GLU A 116 26.86 23.63 -13.89
CA GLU A 116 26.24 23.99 -12.60
C GLU A 116 26.19 25.48 -12.19
N TYR A 117 25.20 25.78 -11.33
CA TYR A 117 25.08 26.92 -10.40
C TYR A 117 25.41 28.32 -10.92
N ALA A 118 24.37 29.06 -11.32
CA ALA A 118 24.28 30.49 -11.03
C ALA A 118 23.07 30.68 -10.11
N ALA A 119 23.40 30.91 -8.84
CA ALA A 119 22.49 31.03 -7.73
C ALA A 119 21.47 32.16 -7.91
N ILE A 120 20.33 31.99 -7.23
CA ILE A 120 19.74 32.96 -6.30
C ILE A 120 20.01 34.41 -6.72
N LEU A 121 19.07 35.02 -7.43
CA LEU A 121 18.84 36.45 -7.66
C LEU A 121 17.91 36.46 -8.88
N SER A 122 16.62 36.74 -8.84
CA SER A 122 15.83 37.58 -7.95
C SER A 122 14.36 37.30 -8.32
N GLU A 123 13.56 36.74 -7.43
CA GLU A 123 12.09 36.90 -7.46
C GLU A 123 11.47 36.41 -6.15
N PHE A 124 12.21 36.61 -5.06
CA PHE A 124 11.68 36.67 -3.70
C PHE A 124 10.98 38.01 -3.42
N GLU A 125 10.82 38.90 -4.43
CA GLU A 125 10.40 40.28 -4.17
C GLU A 125 9.00 40.70 -4.60
N GLN A 126 8.20 39.91 -5.34
CA GLN A 126 6.86 40.40 -5.73
C GLN A 126 5.71 39.39 -5.54
N ALA A 127 5.87 38.48 -4.58
CA ALA A 127 4.75 37.83 -3.89
C ALA A 127 4.20 38.71 -2.73
N PHE A 128 4.56 39.99 -2.68
CA PHE A 128 4.00 41.01 -1.79
C PHE A 128 3.20 42.03 -2.60
N ALA A 129 2.00 41.65 -3.06
CA ALA A 129 0.88 42.57 -3.20
C ALA A 129 -0.41 41.82 -3.59
N LEU A 130 -1.14 41.41 -2.55
CA LEU A 130 -2.61 41.34 -2.49
C LEU A 130 -3.29 40.16 -3.22
N GLY A 131 -3.43 39.06 -2.50
CA GLY A 131 -4.39 38.00 -2.85
C GLY A 131 -5.83 38.32 -2.39
N ARG A 132 -6.83 37.90 -3.17
CA ARG A 132 -7.86 36.91 -2.80
C ARG A 132 -8.94 36.77 -3.88
N PHE A 133 -9.58 35.60 -3.84
CA PHE A 133 -10.57 35.04 -4.76
C PHE A 133 -12.00 35.59 -4.58
N GLU A 134 -12.73 35.51 -5.69
CA GLU A 134 -14.17 35.19 -5.87
C GLU A 134 -15.29 36.25 -5.69
N ASN A 135 -16.04 36.39 -6.80
CA ASN A 135 -17.49 36.58 -6.98
C ASN A 135 -18.30 37.25 -5.85
N GLN A 136 -18.65 38.53 -6.04
CA GLN A 136 -20.02 39.07 -6.04
C GLN A 136 -20.00 40.56 -6.42
N GLN A 137 -21.05 41.02 -7.11
CA GLN A 137 -21.24 42.40 -7.56
C GLN A 137 -21.11 43.39 -6.40
N ILE A 138 -20.31 44.47 -6.51
CA ILE A 138 -20.51 45.74 -5.79
C ILE A 138 -19.88 46.90 -6.59
N LEU A 139 -20.66 47.99 -6.62
CA LEU A 139 -20.39 49.32 -7.15
C LEU A 139 -19.27 50.03 -6.36
N VAL A 140 -18.29 50.65 -7.02
CA VAL A 140 -17.25 51.44 -6.34
C VAL A 140 -17.80 52.83 -6.00
N LEU A 141 -17.95 53.13 -4.71
CA LEU A 141 -18.03 54.50 -4.20
C LEU A 141 -16.89 54.72 -3.21
N ASN A 142 -16.19 55.85 -3.40
CA ASN A 142 -15.02 56.28 -2.66
C ASN A 142 -15.29 56.39 -1.15
N GLY A 143 -14.40 55.84 -0.32
CA GLY A 143 -14.28 56.22 1.10
C GLY A 143 -13.83 55.10 2.04
N LEU A 144 -12.58 55.20 2.51
CA LEU A 144 -11.94 54.60 3.70
C LEU A 144 -12.75 53.61 4.57
N ALA A 145 -12.20 52.40 4.78
CA ALA A 145 -12.45 51.59 5.96
C ALA A 145 -11.15 50.92 6.47
N ILE A 146 -10.93 51.03 7.78
CA ILE A 146 -9.85 50.43 8.56
C ILE A 146 -10.12 48.92 8.69
N PHE A 147 -9.14 48.06 8.40
CA PHE A 147 -9.26 46.62 8.65
C PHE A 147 -8.80 46.28 10.07
N PRO A 148 -9.59 45.54 10.87
CA PRO A 148 -9.14 44.98 12.13
C PRO A 148 -8.17 43.83 11.86
N PHE A 149 -7.21 43.65 12.76
CA PHE A 149 -6.38 42.45 12.87
C PHE A 149 -7.28 41.20 12.84
N ASP A 150 -7.08 40.28 11.88
CA ASP A 150 -7.14 38.83 12.15
C ASP A 150 -6.87 37.90 10.93
N TYR A 151 -6.24 36.76 11.27
CA TYR A 151 -6.02 35.50 10.53
C TYR A 151 -5.05 35.45 9.33
N LEU A 152 -3.78 35.19 9.64
CA LEU A 152 -2.87 34.37 8.82
C LEU A 152 -3.51 32.99 8.57
N GLN A 153 -4.02 32.74 7.36
CA GLN A 153 -4.34 31.37 6.93
C GLN A 153 -3.06 30.65 6.53
N ALA A 154 -2.69 29.63 7.30
CA ALA A 154 -1.67 28.66 6.92
C ALA A 154 -2.04 28.01 5.58
N SER A 155 -1.07 27.91 4.66
CA SER A 155 -1.18 27.08 3.47
C SER A 155 -1.53 25.63 3.88
N PRO A 156 -2.48 24.95 3.23
CA PRO A 156 -2.85 23.59 3.61
C PRO A 156 -1.64 22.66 3.48
N SER A 157 -1.30 21.99 4.57
CA SER A 157 -0.31 20.91 4.57
C SER A 157 -0.67 19.90 3.47
N PRO A 158 0.31 19.34 2.73
CA PRO A 158 0.03 18.35 1.71
C PRO A 158 -0.76 17.19 2.31
N ALA A 159 -1.88 16.83 1.66
CA ALA A 159 -2.77 15.79 2.15
C ALA A 159 -2.04 14.44 2.25
N ILE A 160 -2.04 13.85 3.45
CA ILE A 160 -1.45 12.53 3.71
C ILE A 160 -2.28 11.48 2.96
N GLN A 161 -1.64 10.72 2.07
CA GLN A 161 -2.32 9.69 1.28
C GLN A 161 -2.31 8.32 1.97
N ALA A 162 -1.22 8.03 2.68
CA ALA A 162 -1.06 6.82 3.47
C ALA A 162 -0.05 7.01 4.61
N LEU A 163 -0.24 6.21 5.66
CA LEU A 163 0.77 5.94 6.67
C LEU A 163 1.45 4.60 6.39
N VAL A 164 2.69 4.47 6.84
CA VAL A 164 3.49 3.25 6.71
C VAL A 164 4.16 2.89 8.03
N ALA A 165 4.22 1.59 8.31
CA ALA A 165 4.86 1.04 9.50
C ALA A 165 5.62 -0.26 9.15
N PRO A 166 6.82 -0.48 9.73
CA PRO A 166 7.56 -1.70 9.53
C PRO A 166 6.88 -2.90 10.19
N ILE A 167 7.02 -4.06 9.55
CA ILE A 167 6.61 -5.36 10.08
C ILE A 167 7.85 -6.21 10.29
N THR A 168 8.06 -6.76 11.48
CA THR A 168 9.20 -7.64 11.79
C THR A 168 8.71 -9.06 12.07
N LYS A 169 9.42 -10.06 11.58
CA LYS A 169 9.18 -11.47 11.90
C LYS A 169 9.99 -11.87 13.13
N ASP A 170 9.33 -12.43 14.13
CA ASP A 170 9.99 -13.12 15.23
C ASP A 170 10.23 -14.58 14.85
N THR A 171 11.48 -14.98 14.65
CA THR A 171 11.82 -16.33 14.15
C THR A 171 11.59 -17.43 15.17
N LYS A 172 11.45 -17.10 16.46
CA LYS A 172 11.20 -18.08 17.53
C LYS A 172 9.74 -18.51 17.56
N THR A 173 8.82 -17.57 17.44
CA THR A 173 7.37 -17.80 17.48
C THR A 173 6.75 -17.97 16.08
N GLY A 174 7.42 -17.46 15.04
CA GLY A 174 6.86 -17.37 13.69
C GLY A 174 5.79 -16.29 13.54
N LEU A 175 5.62 -15.43 14.54
CA LEU A 175 4.65 -14.33 14.55
C LEU A 175 5.30 -13.03 14.03
N HIS A 176 4.45 -12.06 13.71
CA HIS A 176 4.88 -10.76 13.19
C HIS A 176 4.45 -9.62 14.10
N THR A 177 5.31 -8.61 14.22
CA THR A 177 5.02 -7.39 14.96
C THR A 177 4.99 -6.17 14.07
N LEU A 178 4.04 -5.28 14.30
CA LEU A 178 3.90 -3.96 13.69
C LEU A 178 4.56 -2.90 14.56
N SER A 179 5.48 -2.11 14.00
CA SER A 179 6.15 -1.04 14.73
C SER A 179 5.43 0.31 14.58
N ILE A 180 4.82 0.79 15.66
CA ILE A 180 4.15 2.09 15.76
C ILE A 180 4.49 2.74 17.10
N SER A 181 4.57 4.07 17.17
CA SER A 181 4.94 4.80 18.40
C SER A 181 6.25 4.30 19.05
N ASN A 182 7.24 3.94 18.23
CA ASN A 182 8.51 3.35 18.68
C ASN A 182 8.36 2.08 19.54
N LYS A 183 7.23 1.38 19.42
CA LYS A 183 6.93 0.12 20.09
C LYS A 183 6.52 -0.92 19.05
N ASN A 184 6.68 -2.20 19.39
CA ASN A 184 6.25 -3.30 18.56
C ASN A 184 4.97 -3.89 19.15
N TYR A 185 3.94 -4.03 18.34
CA TYR A 185 2.69 -4.68 18.72
C TYR A 185 2.53 -5.96 17.90
N LEU A 186 1.97 -7.03 18.45
CA LEU A 186 1.58 -8.18 17.65
C LEU A 186 0.67 -7.68 16.50
N LEU A 187 0.96 -8.09 15.27
CA LEU A 187 0.09 -7.83 14.14
C LEU A 187 -1.06 -8.84 14.18
N ASP A 188 -2.29 -8.40 14.47
CA ASP A 188 -3.47 -9.27 14.55
C ASP A 188 -4.54 -8.83 13.54
N LEU A 189 -4.68 -9.58 12.44
CA LEU A 189 -5.69 -9.34 11.41
C LEU A 189 -7.14 -9.65 11.86
N SER A 190 -7.32 -10.35 12.97
CA SER A 190 -8.63 -10.67 13.56
C SER A 190 -9.00 -9.74 14.72
N GLY A 191 -8.02 -9.01 15.26
CA GLY A 191 -8.14 -8.18 16.46
C GLY A 191 -8.98 -6.93 16.24
N GLN A 192 -9.76 -6.55 17.25
CA GLN A 192 -10.77 -5.48 17.13
C GLN A 192 -10.31 -4.11 17.67
N LEU A 193 -9.18 -4.06 18.38
CA LEU A 193 -8.62 -2.85 18.96
C LEU A 193 -7.13 -3.01 19.20
N LEU A 194 -6.45 -1.88 19.41
CA LEU A 194 -5.09 -1.85 19.95
C LEU A 194 -5.13 -2.00 21.47
N TRP A 195 -4.33 -2.90 22.05
CA TRP A 195 -4.19 -2.98 23.51
C TRP A 195 -2.75 -3.14 23.98
N SER A 196 -2.47 -2.68 25.20
CA SER A 196 -1.17 -2.84 25.86
C SER A 196 -1.30 -2.65 27.38
N PRO A 197 -0.29 -3.04 28.17
CA PRO A 197 -0.20 -2.65 29.57
C PRO A 197 -0.14 -1.14 29.75
N CYS A 198 -0.93 -0.64 30.69
CA CYS A 198 -1.03 0.78 31.04
C CYS A 198 -0.42 1.06 32.40
N SER A 199 -0.04 2.33 32.62
CA SER A 199 0.20 2.86 33.95
C SER A 199 -1.10 2.81 34.79
N PRO A 200 -1.02 2.62 36.12
CA PRO A 200 -2.19 2.77 36.99
C PRO A 200 -2.89 4.12 36.83
N SER A 201 -2.13 5.19 36.57
CA SER A 201 -2.67 6.51 36.22
C SER A 201 -2.71 6.67 34.70
N HIS A 202 -3.88 6.45 34.10
CA HIS A 202 -4.09 6.59 32.65
C HIS A 202 -5.43 7.27 32.34
N PRO A 203 -5.58 7.91 31.17
CA PRO A 203 -6.85 8.51 30.77
C PRO A 203 -7.89 7.42 30.46
N THR A 204 -9.15 7.65 30.83
CA THR A 204 -10.24 6.70 30.57
C THR A 204 -11.25 7.28 29.59
N VAL A 205 -11.81 6.44 28.72
CA VAL A 205 -12.88 6.82 27.80
C VAL A 205 -14.23 6.79 28.52
N PRO A 206 -15.01 7.89 28.54
CA PRO A 206 -16.32 7.92 29.19
C PRO A 206 -17.34 6.99 28.51
N CYS A 207 -18.28 6.43 29.27
CA CYS A 207 -19.29 5.52 28.71
C CYS A 207 -20.29 6.19 27.76
N SER A 208 -20.59 7.47 27.97
CA SER A 208 -21.48 8.24 27.10
C SER A 208 -20.81 8.68 25.78
N SER A 209 -19.52 8.41 25.61
CA SER A 209 -18.76 8.85 24.43
C SER A 209 -19.09 8.04 23.17
N GLY A 210 -18.91 8.69 22.01
CA GLY A 210 -19.01 8.02 20.71
C GLY A 210 -17.94 6.94 20.52
N GLU A 211 -16.77 7.13 21.12
CA GLU A 211 -15.65 6.19 21.16
C GLU A 211 -16.04 4.88 21.86
N CYS A 212 -16.67 4.98 23.04
CA CYS A 212 -17.22 3.82 23.73
C CYS A 212 -18.37 3.19 22.92
N ALA A 213 -19.21 4.00 22.25
CA ALA A 213 -20.24 3.48 21.34
C ALA A 213 -19.62 2.64 20.20
N ALA A 214 -18.54 3.11 19.59
CA ALA A 214 -17.83 2.45 18.50
C ALA A 214 -17.10 1.15 18.93
N ALA A 215 -16.76 1.01 20.22
CA ALA A 215 -16.12 -0.18 20.77
C ALA A 215 -17.04 -1.40 20.98
N SER A 216 -18.27 -1.38 20.47
CA SER A 216 -19.29 -2.41 20.71
C SER A 216 -18.87 -3.83 20.32
N GLY A 217 -17.95 -4.00 19.35
CA GLY A 217 -17.41 -5.30 18.95
C GLY A 217 -16.40 -5.91 19.95
N ALA A 218 -15.75 -5.09 20.77
CA ALA A 218 -14.69 -5.52 21.69
C ALA A 218 -15.20 -5.98 23.07
N HIS A 219 -16.45 -6.44 23.14
CA HIS A 219 -17.14 -6.85 24.38
C HIS A 219 -17.07 -5.79 25.49
N LYS A 220 -17.50 -4.57 25.15
CA LYS A 220 -17.47 -3.43 26.07
C LYS A 220 -18.39 -3.60 27.27
N SER A 221 -18.03 -2.97 28.38
CA SER A 221 -18.88 -2.83 29.56
C SER A 221 -18.66 -1.47 30.24
N CYS A 222 -19.65 -1.01 30.99
CA CYS A 222 -19.60 0.26 31.71
C CYS A 222 -19.61 0.00 33.21
N ASN A 223 -18.43 0.09 33.82
CA ASN A 223 -18.25 -0.09 35.27
C ASN A 223 -18.33 1.27 36.00
N ASN A 224 -18.32 1.25 37.34
CA ASN A 224 -18.31 2.43 38.20
C ASN A 224 -19.44 3.44 37.96
N GLY A 225 -20.69 2.97 37.92
CA GLY A 225 -21.86 3.84 37.75
C GLY A 225 -21.88 4.58 36.41
N GLY A 226 -21.24 4.02 35.36
CA GLY A 226 -21.26 4.57 34.00
C GLY A 226 -20.21 5.63 33.70
N ARG A 227 -19.12 5.74 34.49
CA ARG A 227 -18.08 6.77 34.27
C ARG A 227 -16.96 6.36 33.33
N ALA A 228 -16.57 5.09 33.31
CA ALA A 228 -15.48 4.58 32.49
C ALA A 228 -15.90 3.37 31.65
N CYS A 229 -15.60 3.43 30.36
CA CYS A 229 -15.83 2.34 29.42
C CYS A 229 -14.68 1.34 29.52
N THR A 230 -15.01 0.07 29.58
CA THR A 230 -14.05 -1.05 29.61
C THR A 230 -14.23 -1.91 28.38
N ALA A 231 -13.17 -2.60 27.96
CA ALA A 231 -13.21 -3.63 26.93
C ALA A 231 -12.60 -4.94 27.45
N ARG A 232 -12.72 -6.01 26.65
CA ARG A 232 -12.08 -7.30 26.95
C ARG A 232 -11.06 -7.67 25.88
N PRO A 233 -9.84 -7.09 25.92
CA PRO A 233 -8.76 -7.53 25.04
C PRO A 233 -8.53 -9.03 25.19
N THR A 234 -8.21 -9.67 24.07
CA THR A 234 -7.90 -11.10 23.98
C THR A 234 -6.46 -11.23 23.51
N ASN A 235 -5.68 -12.09 24.14
CA ASN A 235 -4.43 -12.56 23.55
C ASN A 235 -4.79 -13.57 22.45
N PRO A 236 -4.51 -13.28 21.17
CA PRO A 236 -4.97 -14.13 20.08
C PRO A 236 -4.19 -15.46 19.97
N VAL A 237 -3.02 -15.56 20.62
CA VAL A 237 -2.19 -16.79 20.65
C VAL A 237 -2.67 -17.75 21.73
N THR A 238 -2.97 -17.26 22.94
CA THR A 238 -3.39 -18.10 24.08
C THR A 238 -4.90 -18.23 24.22
N GLY A 239 -5.66 -17.29 23.64
CA GLY A 239 -7.10 -17.16 23.81
C GLY A 239 -7.53 -16.54 25.14
N GLU A 240 -6.57 -16.18 26.01
CA GLU A 240 -6.86 -15.55 27.30
C GLU A 240 -7.46 -14.16 27.12
N ARG A 241 -8.32 -13.77 28.06
CA ARG A 241 -9.01 -12.48 28.06
C ARG A 241 -8.88 -11.83 29.41
N ALA A 242 -8.78 -10.52 29.43
CA ALA A 242 -8.89 -9.73 30.65
C ALA A 242 -9.79 -8.53 30.41
N VAL A 243 -10.37 -8.00 31.48
CA VAL A 243 -11.05 -6.70 31.44
C VAL A 243 -9.99 -5.62 31.58
N GLY A 244 -10.13 -4.55 30.81
CA GLY A 244 -9.35 -3.34 31.03
C GLY A 244 -10.05 -2.10 30.52
N ASP A 245 -9.65 -0.96 31.07
CA ASP A 245 -10.24 0.32 30.72
C ASP A 245 -9.95 0.64 29.25
N LEU A 246 -10.95 1.20 28.56
CA LEU A 246 -10.68 1.89 27.32
C LEU A 246 -9.97 3.19 27.65
N THR A 247 -8.89 3.43 26.92
CA THR A 247 -7.99 4.56 27.10
C THR A 247 -7.73 5.22 25.75
N LEU A 248 -6.99 6.32 25.77
CA LEU A 248 -6.57 7.06 24.60
C LEU A 248 -5.05 7.01 24.51
N ALA A 249 -4.54 6.67 23.33
CA ALA A 249 -3.14 6.63 23.00
C ALA A 249 -2.85 7.50 21.78
N ASP A 250 -1.68 8.12 21.76
CA ASP A 250 -1.18 8.80 20.58
C ASP A 250 -0.36 7.81 19.74
N ILE A 251 -0.67 7.74 18.44
CA ILE A 251 0.01 6.87 17.49
C ILE A 251 0.96 7.68 16.63
N VAL A 252 2.25 7.38 16.69
CA VAL A 252 3.27 7.98 15.82
C VAL A 252 3.62 6.98 14.73
N ALA A 253 3.45 7.40 13.47
CA ALA A 253 3.79 6.62 12.29
C ALA A 253 4.31 7.57 11.19
N ASN A 254 4.93 7.02 10.15
CA ASN A 254 5.43 7.85 9.05
C ASN A 254 4.38 7.92 7.93
N ALA A 255 4.19 9.09 7.34
CA ALA A 255 3.57 9.25 6.04
C ALA A 255 4.50 8.73 4.93
N THR A 256 3.90 8.35 3.80
CA THR A 256 4.64 7.88 2.63
C THR A 256 4.01 8.39 1.33
N ASP A 257 4.84 8.56 0.30
CA ASP A 257 4.43 8.74 -1.09
C ASP A 257 4.22 7.40 -1.82
N GLY A 258 4.32 6.29 -1.07
CA GLY A 258 4.27 4.93 -1.58
C GLY A 258 5.63 4.37 -2.02
N LYS A 259 6.72 5.14 -1.90
CA LYS A 259 8.10 4.69 -2.20
C LYS A 259 9.02 4.80 -1.01
N THR A 260 8.94 5.92 -0.29
CA THR A 260 9.83 6.29 0.81
C THR A 260 9.06 6.99 1.93
N LEU A 261 9.73 7.29 3.04
CA LEU A 261 9.13 8.05 4.13
C LEU A 261 9.16 9.55 3.80
N THR A 262 8.04 10.24 4.00
CA THR A 262 7.92 11.68 3.72
C THR A 262 7.95 12.54 4.98
N SER A 263 7.15 12.19 5.99
CA SER A 263 7.11 12.92 7.26
C SER A 263 6.62 12.04 8.39
N GLU A 264 6.92 12.42 9.64
CA GLU A 264 6.36 11.76 10.82
C GLU A 264 5.01 12.39 11.16
N VAL A 265 4.04 11.55 11.51
CA VAL A 265 2.66 11.95 11.80
C VAL A 265 2.26 11.42 13.16
N THR A 266 1.80 12.31 14.03
CA THR A 266 1.19 11.94 15.32
C THR A 266 -0.32 11.99 15.20
N VAL A 267 -0.96 10.82 15.31
CA VAL A 267 -2.42 10.67 15.34
C VAL A 267 -2.87 10.62 16.79
N ARG A 268 -3.51 11.70 17.26
CA ARG A 268 -3.89 11.85 18.66
C ARG A 268 -5.21 11.18 19.02
N GLY A 269 -5.29 10.72 20.26
CA GLY A 269 -6.53 10.22 20.85
C GLY A 269 -7.09 8.99 20.13
N VAL A 270 -6.21 8.05 19.76
CA VAL A 270 -6.60 6.73 19.26
C VAL A 270 -7.09 5.90 20.44
N VAL A 271 -8.31 5.39 20.34
CA VAL A 271 -8.91 4.50 21.32
C VAL A 271 -8.10 3.21 21.40
N SER A 272 -7.65 2.87 22.59
CA SER A 272 -6.94 1.64 22.91
C SER A 272 -7.55 1.02 24.17
N SER A 273 -7.15 -0.19 24.53
CA SER A 273 -7.54 -0.81 25.80
C SER A 273 -6.31 -1.13 26.64
N CYS A 274 -6.40 -0.84 27.93
CA CYS A 274 -5.45 -1.33 28.91
C CYS A 274 -5.61 -2.84 29.08
N ALA A 275 -4.50 -3.53 29.32
CA ALA A 275 -4.48 -4.97 29.54
C ALA A 275 -3.44 -5.33 30.62
N PRO A 276 -3.70 -6.29 31.51
CA PRO A 276 -2.66 -6.80 32.40
C PRO A 276 -1.49 -7.40 31.61
N GLY A 277 -0.27 -7.28 32.15
CA GLY A 277 0.93 -7.85 31.53
C GLY A 277 0.88 -9.37 31.33
N SER A 278 0.03 -10.09 32.05
CA SER A 278 -0.21 -11.52 31.83
C SER A 278 -0.72 -11.85 30.42
N LEU A 279 -1.43 -10.92 29.78
CA LEU A 279 -1.88 -11.07 28.39
C LEU A 279 -0.73 -10.99 27.37
N LEU A 280 0.50 -10.62 27.76
CA LEU A 280 1.65 -10.67 26.85
C LEU A 280 2.24 -12.08 26.69
N ARG A 281 1.76 -13.07 27.46
CA ARG A 281 2.28 -14.44 27.41
C ARG A 281 2.21 -15.03 26.00
N SER A 282 3.28 -15.70 25.57
CA SER A 282 3.41 -16.32 24.24
C SER A 282 3.41 -15.34 23.05
N LEU A 283 3.40 -14.03 23.29
CA LEU A 283 3.71 -13.05 22.25
C LEU A 283 5.23 -12.98 22.02
N PRO A 284 5.70 -12.44 20.89
CA PRO A 284 7.11 -12.12 20.70
C PRO A 284 7.65 -11.31 21.87
N ALA A 285 8.88 -11.58 22.32
CA ALA A 285 9.45 -10.95 23.52
C ALA A 285 9.50 -9.41 23.46
N MET A 286 9.55 -8.85 22.25
CA MET A 286 9.54 -7.41 22.01
C MET A 286 8.14 -6.79 21.90
N ALA A 287 7.07 -7.59 21.93
CA ALA A 287 5.71 -7.11 21.80
C ALA A 287 5.25 -6.38 23.07
N ALA A 288 4.93 -5.10 22.93
CA ALA A 288 4.35 -4.25 23.96
C ALA A 288 2.84 -4.48 24.15
N GLY A 289 2.23 -5.29 23.29
CA GLY A 289 0.79 -5.53 23.23
C GLY A 289 0.40 -6.06 21.86
N ASP A 290 -0.81 -5.74 21.44
CA ASP A 290 -1.45 -6.25 20.23
C ASP A 290 -2.08 -5.12 19.44
N ALA A 291 -1.87 -5.11 18.13
CA ALA A 291 -2.47 -4.20 17.19
C ALA A 291 -3.53 -4.95 16.39
N GLY A 292 -4.79 -4.80 16.82
CA GLY A 292 -5.94 -5.31 16.09
C GLY A 292 -6.21 -4.52 14.80
N LEU A 293 -6.02 -5.19 13.67
CA LEU A 293 -6.29 -4.70 12.31
C LEU A 293 -7.61 -5.22 11.75
N GLY A 294 -8.32 -6.06 12.49
CA GLY A 294 -9.61 -6.63 12.13
C GLY A 294 -10.71 -5.59 11.94
N ARG A 295 -11.88 -6.08 11.54
CA ARG A 295 -13.07 -5.25 11.36
C ARG A 295 -13.67 -4.89 12.72
N GLY A 296 -13.57 -3.63 13.10
CA GLY A 296 -14.16 -3.10 14.33
C GLY A 296 -14.25 -1.58 14.28
N GLY A 297 -15.21 -0.99 15.00
CA GLY A 297 -15.37 0.47 15.04
C GLY A 297 -14.18 1.22 15.66
N VAL A 298 -13.34 0.50 16.42
CA VAL A 298 -12.15 1.01 17.10
C VAL A 298 -10.89 0.22 16.74
N SER A 299 -10.89 -0.54 15.63
CA SER A 299 -9.66 -1.17 15.16
C SER A 299 -8.66 -0.12 14.68
N LEU A 300 -7.37 -0.46 14.69
CA LEU A 300 -6.32 0.50 14.33
C LEU A 300 -6.55 1.11 12.93
N PRO A 301 -6.79 0.33 11.84
CA PRO A 301 -7.04 0.92 10.53
C PRO A 301 -8.26 1.84 10.51
N THR A 302 -9.38 1.43 11.11
CA THR A 302 -10.63 2.20 11.14
C THR A 302 -10.43 3.59 11.75
N GLN A 303 -9.66 3.67 12.84
CA GLN A 303 -9.36 4.93 13.51
C GLN A 303 -8.39 5.81 12.72
N LEU A 304 -7.41 5.22 12.05
CA LEU A 304 -6.48 5.97 11.19
C LEU A 304 -7.22 6.57 9.99
N TYR A 305 -8.14 5.82 9.36
CA TYR A 305 -8.93 6.32 8.22
C TYR A 305 -9.76 7.54 8.60
N SER A 306 -10.47 7.48 9.73
CA SER A 306 -11.37 8.56 10.14
C SER A 306 -10.61 9.80 10.59
N LYS A 307 -9.52 9.64 11.37
CA LYS A 307 -8.75 10.77 11.91
C LYS A 307 -7.91 11.50 10.86
N LEU A 308 -7.43 10.79 9.84
CA LEU A 308 -6.59 11.37 8.78
C LEU A 308 -7.30 11.47 7.42
N SER A 309 -8.60 11.16 7.35
CA SER A 309 -9.38 11.14 6.09
C SER A 309 -8.75 10.28 4.99
N LEU A 310 -8.14 9.15 5.37
CA LEU A 310 -7.50 8.22 4.43
C LEU A 310 -8.54 7.37 3.71
N LYS A 311 -8.15 6.80 2.56
CA LYS A 311 -8.94 5.73 1.92
C LYS A 311 -9.12 4.57 2.90
N ARG A 312 -10.32 4.01 2.95
CA ARG A 312 -10.67 2.86 3.80
C ARG A 312 -10.13 1.55 3.24
N GLN A 313 -8.81 1.42 3.28
CA GLN A 313 -8.07 0.24 2.86
C GLN A 313 -6.71 0.23 3.55
N PHE A 314 -6.17 -0.97 3.77
CA PHE A 314 -4.80 -1.15 4.24
C PHE A 314 -4.15 -2.30 3.49
N ALA A 315 -2.83 -2.32 3.46
CA ALA A 315 -2.08 -3.43 2.88
C ALA A 315 -1.03 -3.94 3.86
N VAL A 316 -0.76 -5.24 3.80
CA VAL A 316 0.35 -5.88 4.55
C VAL A 316 1.19 -6.70 3.60
N CYS A 317 2.49 -6.65 3.82
CA CYS A 317 3.47 -7.47 3.14
C CYS A 317 4.40 -8.04 4.21
N LEU A 318 4.19 -9.31 4.57
CA LEU A 318 4.93 -9.95 5.66
C LEU A 318 6.31 -10.41 5.17
N PRO A 319 7.40 -10.09 5.90
CA PRO A 319 8.72 -10.59 5.56
C PRO A 319 8.84 -12.07 5.93
N SER A 320 9.60 -12.83 5.16
CA SER A 320 9.91 -14.23 5.48
C SER A 320 11.12 -14.42 6.39
N THR A 321 11.91 -13.36 6.61
CA THR A 321 13.12 -13.37 7.43
C THR A 321 13.11 -12.19 8.40
N ALA A 322 13.97 -12.25 9.42
CA ALA A 322 14.19 -11.11 10.32
C ALA A 322 15.23 -10.10 9.79
N ALA A 323 15.84 -10.36 8.61
CA ALA A 323 16.95 -9.56 8.09
C ALA A 323 16.50 -8.18 7.55
N ALA A 324 15.27 -8.10 7.06
CA ALA A 324 14.68 -6.86 6.57
C ALA A 324 13.20 -6.79 6.98
N PRO A 325 12.69 -5.62 7.40
CA PRO A 325 11.31 -5.47 7.78
C PRO A 325 10.40 -5.53 6.55
N GLY A 326 9.26 -6.20 6.68
CA GLY A 326 8.15 -6.00 5.77
C GLY A 326 7.44 -4.67 6.05
N VAL A 327 6.26 -4.51 5.47
CA VAL A 327 5.58 -3.21 5.45
C VAL A 327 4.07 -3.34 5.60
N ALA A 328 3.50 -2.48 6.45
CA ALA A 328 2.06 -2.20 6.52
C ALA A 328 1.78 -0.80 5.98
N PHE A 329 0.78 -0.68 5.11
CA PHE A 329 0.27 0.60 4.60
C PHE A 329 -1.14 0.82 5.11
N PHE A 330 -1.45 2.01 5.60
CA PHE A 330 -2.83 2.43 5.94
C PHE A 330 -3.21 3.57 5.02
N GLY A 331 -4.17 3.36 4.11
CA GLY A 331 -4.59 4.35 3.11
C GLY A 331 -4.30 3.95 1.66
N GLY A 332 -4.11 4.97 0.81
CA GLY A 332 -3.94 4.82 -0.64
C GLY A 332 -2.59 4.22 -1.06
N GLY A 333 -2.56 3.59 -2.24
CA GLY A 333 -1.31 3.36 -2.96
C GLY A 333 -0.76 4.66 -3.60
N PRO A 334 0.40 4.60 -4.26
CA PRO A 334 1.05 3.39 -4.76
C PRO A 334 1.80 2.59 -3.69
N TYR A 335 2.17 1.34 -3.98
CA TYR A 335 2.83 0.43 -3.03
C TYR A 335 4.15 -0.10 -3.62
N ASN A 336 5.19 0.74 -3.65
CA ASN A 336 6.44 0.41 -4.33
C ASN A 336 7.37 -0.44 -3.45
N LEU A 337 7.93 -1.51 -4.03
CA LEU A 337 8.91 -2.39 -3.39
C LEU A 337 10.20 -2.43 -4.25
N MET A 338 11.31 -1.88 -3.75
CA MET A 338 12.65 -1.74 -4.38
C MET A 338 13.71 -2.63 -3.73
N PRO A 339 14.84 -2.98 -4.37
CA PRO A 339 15.17 -3.30 -5.76
C PRO A 339 14.97 -4.80 -6.05
N PRO A 340 15.10 -5.30 -7.31
CA PRO A 340 15.81 -4.73 -8.47
C PRO A 340 14.97 -3.85 -9.40
N THR A 341 13.69 -3.62 -9.12
CA THR A 341 12.84 -2.71 -9.90
C THR A 341 11.95 -1.87 -8.98
N LEU A 342 11.69 -0.62 -9.35
CA LEU A 342 10.66 0.19 -8.72
C LEU A 342 9.31 -0.38 -9.19
N PHE A 343 8.69 -1.23 -8.36
CA PHE A 343 7.50 -1.98 -8.72
C PHE A 343 6.34 -1.65 -7.78
N ASP A 344 5.23 -1.14 -8.33
CA ASP A 344 3.99 -0.95 -7.59
C ASP A 344 3.20 -2.26 -7.51
N ALA A 345 3.04 -2.80 -6.29
CA ALA A 345 2.30 -4.03 -6.05
C ALA A 345 0.85 -4.00 -6.54
N SER A 346 0.25 -2.82 -6.67
CA SER A 346 -1.12 -2.67 -7.18
C SER A 346 -1.32 -3.24 -8.60
N ALA A 347 -0.25 -3.28 -9.42
CA ALA A 347 -0.31 -3.65 -10.82
C ALA A 347 -0.49 -5.17 -11.07
N VAL A 348 -0.25 -6.02 -10.08
CA VAL A 348 -0.32 -7.49 -10.22
C VAL A 348 -1.40 -8.14 -9.36
N LEU A 349 -2.22 -7.34 -8.67
CA LEU A 349 -3.23 -7.87 -7.76
C LEU A 349 -4.32 -8.62 -8.52
N SER A 350 -4.57 -9.84 -8.07
CA SER A 350 -5.84 -10.52 -8.29
C SER A 350 -6.76 -10.23 -7.12
N TYR A 351 -8.07 -10.23 -7.34
CA TYR A 351 -9.04 -9.86 -6.32
C TYR A 351 -10.01 -11.01 -6.05
N THR A 352 -10.39 -11.16 -4.79
CA THR A 352 -11.52 -11.99 -4.36
C THR A 352 -12.36 -11.24 -3.33
N ASP A 353 -13.63 -11.59 -3.19
CA ASP A 353 -14.54 -10.88 -2.29
C ASP A 353 -14.21 -11.21 -0.83
N LEU A 354 -14.20 -10.18 0.01
CA LEU A 354 -14.14 -10.37 1.46
C LEU A 354 -15.53 -10.75 1.98
N ALA A 355 -15.61 -11.91 2.61
CA ALA A 355 -16.79 -12.38 3.32
C ALA A 355 -16.76 -11.97 4.80
N ARG A 356 -17.92 -12.06 5.45
CA ARG A 356 -18.05 -12.02 6.90
C ARG A 356 -18.01 -13.44 7.45
N SER A 357 -17.19 -13.67 8.47
CA SER A 357 -17.23 -14.92 9.21
C SER A 357 -18.45 -14.95 10.13
N PRO A 358 -19.26 -16.03 10.14
CA PRO A 358 -20.38 -16.17 11.06
C PRO A 358 -19.93 -16.28 12.53
N THR A 359 -18.75 -16.87 12.77
CA THR A 359 -18.25 -17.15 14.12
C THR A 359 -17.26 -16.11 14.63
N ASN A 360 -16.66 -15.32 13.73
CA ASN A 360 -15.77 -14.22 14.09
C ASN A 360 -15.95 -12.99 13.19
N PRO A 361 -16.93 -12.11 13.46
CA PRO A 361 -17.28 -10.99 12.58
C PRO A 361 -16.17 -9.96 12.34
N SER A 362 -15.15 -9.94 13.20
CA SER A 362 -13.98 -9.07 13.05
C SER A 362 -12.90 -9.64 12.15
N ALA A 363 -12.82 -10.96 11.99
CA ALA A 363 -11.85 -11.58 11.10
C ALA A 363 -12.16 -11.24 9.63
N TYR A 364 -11.09 -11.05 8.85
CA TYR A 364 -11.21 -11.06 7.40
C TYR A 364 -11.37 -12.50 6.92
N SER A 365 -12.36 -12.72 6.06
CA SER A 365 -12.61 -14.03 5.46
C SER A 365 -12.73 -13.93 3.95
N ILE A 366 -12.44 -15.02 3.27
CA ILE A 366 -12.66 -15.18 1.83
C ILE A 366 -13.50 -16.43 1.58
N LYS A 367 -14.07 -16.54 0.38
CA LYS A 367 -14.79 -17.75 -0.04
C LYS A 367 -13.91 -18.57 -0.97
N LEU A 368 -13.71 -19.82 -0.62
CA LEU A 368 -13.05 -20.81 -1.47
C LEU A 368 -14.09 -21.77 -2.05
N ARG A 369 -13.98 -22.06 -3.34
CA ARG A 369 -14.74 -23.12 -4.02
C ARG A 369 -14.14 -24.50 -3.79
N GLY A 370 -12.84 -24.56 -3.54
CA GLY A 370 -12.12 -25.80 -3.32
C GLY A 370 -10.64 -25.56 -3.03
N ILE A 371 -9.93 -26.65 -2.85
CA ILE A 371 -8.46 -26.68 -2.81
C ILE A 371 -8.02 -27.63 -3.93
N ALA A 372 -7.00 -27.25 -4.69
CA ALA A 372 -6.37 -28.14 -5.67
C ALA A 372 -4.88 -28.29 -5.37
N MET A 373 -4.31 -29.42 -5.77
CA MET A 373 -2.89 -29.73 -5.63
C MET A 373 -2.37 -30.18 -6.98
N ASN A 374 -1.35 -29.49 -7.49
CA ASN A 374 -0.86 -29.72 -8.84
C ASN A 374 -2.00 -29.74 -9.89
N GLN A 375 -2.92 -28.78 -9.78
CA GLN A 375 -4.13 -28.64 -10.62
C GLN A 375 -5.18 -29.76 -10.47
N GLU A 376 -4.96 -30.77 -9.64
CA GLU A 376 -5.94 -31.82 -9.32
C GLU A 376 -6.78 -31.39 -8.10
N ALA A 377 -8.11 -31.42 -8.21
CA ALA A 377 -8.99 -31.01 -7.12
C ALA A 377 -8.89 -31.98 -5.93
N VAL A 378 -8.72 -31.45 -4.72
CA VAL A 378 -8.77 -32.23 -3.48
C VAL A 378 -10.23 -32.54 -3.17
N HIS A 379 -10.56 -33.82 -3.01
CA HIS A 379 -11.91 -34.25 -2.69
C HIS A 379 -12.23 -33.93 -1.21
N LEU A 380 -12.93 -32.83 -0.98
CA LEU A 380 -13.37 -32.38 0.35
C LEU A 380 -14.82 -32.79 0.61
N PRO A 381 -15.21 -33.05 1.87
CA PRO A 381 -16.61 -33.24 2.22
C PRO A 381 -17.48 -32.06 1.75
N PRO A 382 -18.73 -32.28 1.28
CA PRO A 382 -19.59 -31.21 0.80
C PRO A 382 -19.76 -30.09 1.83
N GLY A 383 -19.50 -28.85 1.40
CA GLY A 383 -19.58 -27.66 2.27
C GLY A 383 -18.50 -27.58 3.37
N ALA A 384 -17.45 -28.41 3.35
CA ALA A 384 -16.43 -28.38 4.40
C ALA A 384 -15.82 -26.98 4.60
N LEU A 385 -15.58 -26.24 3.51
CA LEU A 385 -14.96 -24.91 3.51
C LEU A 385 -15.91 -23.77 3.92
N SER A 386 -17.23 -23.98 3.89
CA SER A 386 -18.23 -22.97 4.29
C SER A 386 -18.75 -23.15 5.71
N ARG A 387 -18.50 -24.31 6.34
CA ARG A 387 -18.90 -24.59 7.73
C ARG A 387 -18.05 -23.81 8.75
N GLY A 388 -18.65 -23.47 9.88
CA GLY A 388 -17.99 -22.75 10.97
C GLY A 388 -17.65 -21.32 10.56
N GLY A 389 -16.42 -20.89 10.84
CA GLY A 389 -15.92 -19.57 10.48
C GLY A 389 -15.56 -19.38 9.00
N GLY A 390 -15.66 -20.44 8.18
CA GLY A 390 -15.25 -20.43 6.78
C GLY A 390 -13.72 -20.42 6.62
N VAL A 391 -13.23 -19.58 5.70
CA VAL A 391 -11.80 -19.39 5.44
C VAL A 391 -11.38 -18.01 5.93
N THR A 392 -10.69 -17.96 7.07
CA THR A 392 -10.22 -16.72 7.73
C THR A 392 -8.74 -16.47 7.47
N LEU A 393 -8.32 -15.21 7.51
CA LEU A 393 -6.92 -14.79 7.45
C LEU A 393 -6.50 -14.30 8.83
N ASP A 394 -5.44 -14.87 9.40
CA ASP A 394 -4.99 -14.51 10.75
C ASP A 394 -3.47 -14.61 10.91
N THR A 395 -2.84 -13.51 11.30
CA THR A 395 -1.40 -13.40 11.54
C THR A 395 -0.99 -13.82 12.95
N ALA A 396 -1.94 -14.04 13.86
CA ALA A 396 -1.68 -14.65 15.16
C ALA A 396 -1.53 -16.19 15.06
N ALA A 397 -1.82 -16.78 13.89
CA ALA A 397 -1.49 -18.16 13.57
C ALA A 397 -0.19 -18.21 12.74
N PRO A 398 0.92 -18.77 13.25
CA PRO A 398 2.18 -18.84 12.49
C PRO A 398 2.05 -19.64 11.19
N TYR A 399 1.25 -20.71 11.20
CA TYR A 399 1.01 -21.59 10.07
C TYR A 399 -0.48 -21.73 9.81
N THR A 400 -0.83 -22.10 8.58
CA THR A 400 -2.22 -22.37 8.22
C THR A 400 -2.77 -23.55 9.02
N VAL A 401 -3.90 -23.32 9.68
CA VAL A 401 -4.60 -24.33 10.47
C VAL A 401 -5.83 -24.79 9.69
N LEU A 402 -5.99 -26.09 9.49
CA LEU A 402 -7.14 -26.68 8.81
C LEU A 402 -7.97 -27.47 9.82
N ARG A 403 -9.29 -27.32 9.80
CA ARG A 403 -10.18 -28.22 10.56
C ARG A 403 -9.97 -29.65 10.09
N ARG A 404 -10.07 -30.62 11.00
CA ARG A 404 -9.68 -32.02 10.73
C ARG A 404 -10.34 -32.65 9.50
N ASP A 405 -11.59 -32.32 9.20
CA ASP A 405 -12.32 -32.79 8.00
C ASP A 405 -11.79 -32.20 6.68
N VAL A 406 -11.08 -31.07 6.73
CA VAL A 406 -10.34 -30.47 5.61
C VAL A 406 -8.89 -30.95 5.61
N TYR A 407 -8.25 -31.01 6.78
CA TYR A 407 -6.83 -31.37 6.95
C TYR A 407 -6.52 -32.77 6.42
N ARG A 408 -7.35 -33.77 6.74
CA ARG A 408 -7.05 -35.17 6.40
C ARG A 408 -7.06 -35.42 4.88
N PRO A 409 -8.10 -35.02 4.12
CA PRO A 409 -8.04 -35.09 2.65
C PRO A 409 -6.91 -34.25 2.05
N PHE A 410 -6.64 -33.08 2.63
CA PHE A 410 -5.55 -32.19 2.19
C PHE A 410 -4.18 -32.86 2.30
N VAL A 411 -3.80 -33.36 3.48
CA VAL A 411 -2.51 -34.02 3.68
C VAL A 411 -2.39 -35.30 2.85
N ALA A 412 -3.48 -36.07 2.72
CA ALA A 412 -3.49 -37.27 1.87
C ALA A 412 -3.23 -36.94 0.39
N ALA A 413 -3.88 -35.89 -0.14
CA ALA A 413 -3.65 -35.43 -1.50
C ALA A 413 -2.20 -34.94 -1.70
N PHE A 414 -1.65 -34.19 -0.74
CA PHE A 414 -0.27 -33.71 -0.82
C PHE A 414 0.72 -34.86 -0.76
N ALA A 415 0.47 -35.84 0.12
CA ALA A 415 1.28 -37.03 0.24
C ALA A 415 1.29 -37.86 -1.05
N LYS A 416 0.14 -38.00 -1.71
CA LYS A 416 0.02 -38.64 -3.04
C LYS A 416 0.82 -37.87 -4.09
N ALA A 417 0.68 -36.54 -4.15
CA ALA A 417 1.38 -35.69 -5.12
C ALA A 417 2.91 -35.68 -4.92
N THR A 418 3.39 -36.02 -3.72
CA THR A 418 4.81 -36.03 -3.34
C THR A 418 5.35 -37.43 -3.04
N ALA A 419 4.68 -38.50 -3.52
CA ALA A 419 5.02 -39.88 -3.18
C ALA A 419 6.45 -40.31 -3.57
N ARG A 420 7.05 -39.65 -4.56
CA ARG A 420 8.43 -39.93 -5.03
C ARG A 420 9.53 -39.24 -4.20
N ILE A 421 9.15 -38.40 -3.23
CA ILE A 421 10.09 -37.64 -2.42
C ILE A 421 10.37 -38.42 -1.13
N PRO A 422 11.64 -38.67 -0.76
CA PRO A 422 11.98 -39.38 0.47
C PRO A 422 11.37 -38.71 1.71
N ARG A 423 10.78 -39.52 2.58
CA ARG A 423 10.14 -39.10 3.83
C ARG A 423 11.17 -38.92 4.94
N MET A 424 10.86 -38.02 5.86
CA MET A 424 11.56 -37.86 7.14
C MET A 424 10.57 -38.06 8.29
N PRO A 425 11.05 -38.39 9.51
CA PRO A 425 10.21 -38.40 10.70
C PRO A 425 9.45 -37.08 10.86
N SER A 426 8.21 -37.16 11.35
CA SER A 426 7.38 -35.99 11.62
C SER A 426 8.00 -35.12 12.72
N VAL A 427 7.99 -33.80 12.51
CA VAL A 427 8.48 -32.83 13.48
C VAL A 427 7.31 -31.94 13.88
N ALA A 428 6.92 -32.00 15.16
CA ALA A 428 5.79 -31.23 15.65
C ALA A 428 5.97 -29.72 15.35
N PRO A 429 4.90 -29.02 14.93
CA PRO A 429 3.51 -29.46 14.84
C PRO A 429 3.12 -30.14 13.51
N PHE A 430 4.09 -30.49 12.65
CA PHE A 430 3.85 -31.01 11.31
C PHE A 430 3.85 -32.54 11.26
N GLU A 431 2.88 -33.11 10.55
CA GLU A 431 2.76 -34.56 10.37
C GLU A 431 3.53 -35.08 9.16
N LEU A 432 3.76 -34.25 8.14
CA LEU A 432 4.29 -34.67 6.84
C LEU A 432 5.63 -33.99 6.53
N CYS A 433 6.73 -34.74 6.66
CA CYS A 433 8.10 -34.24 6.45
C CYS A 433 8.85 -35.01 5.36
N PHE A 434 9.83 -34.34 4.78
CA PHE A 434 10.60 -34.79 3.62
C PHE A 434 12.08 -34.50 3.82
N ASN A 435 12.92 -35.30 3.16
CA ASN A 435 14.36 -35.03 3.10
C ASN A 435 14.58 -33.80 2.21
N SER A 436 15.01 -32.69 2.81
CA SER A 436 15.19 -31.43 2.09
C SER A 436 16.33 -31.47 1.07
N SER A 437 17.34 -32.32 1.27
CA SER A 437 18.43 -32.50 0.30
C SER A 437 17.98 -33.25 -0.96
N ALA A 438 16.88 -34.00 -0.89
CA ALA A 438 16.27 -34.66 -2.05
C ALA A 438 15.27 -33.76 -2.79
N LEU A 439 14.95 -32.58 -2.24
CA LEU A 439 14.08 -31.61 -2.88
C LEU A 439 14.88 -30.67 -3.79
N GLY A 440 14.45 -30.53 -5.04
CA GLY A 440 14.94 -29.44 -5.89
C GLY A 440 14.56 -28.07 -5.32
N PHE A 441 15.30 -27.03 -5.68
CA PHE A 441 14.97 -25.65 -5.35
C PHE A 441 14.62 -24.85 -6.61
N THR A 442 13.59 -24.04 -6.51
CA THR A 442 13.15 -23.08 -7.53
C THR A 442 13.19 -21.67 -6.95
N ARG A 443 12.93 -20.66 -7.79
CA ARG A 443 12.79 -19.27 -7.32
C ARG A 443 11.68 -19.10 -6.28
N VAL A 444 10.65 -19.94 -6.33
CA VAL A 444 9.50 -19.89 -5.41
C VAL A 444 9.60 -20.94 -4.30
N GLY A 445 10.84 -21.32 -3.95
CA GLY A 445 11.17 -22.29 -2.90
C GLY A 445 11.23 -23.72 -3.41
N TYR A 446 10.99 -24.68 -2.52
CA TYR A 446 11.06 -26.11 -2.83
C TYR A 446 10.25 -26.52 -4.07
N ALA A 447 10.84 -27.37 -4.90
CA ALA A 447 10.21 -27.94 -6.09
C ALA A 447 9.21 -29.04 -5.70
N VAL A 448 8.08 -28.63 -5.13
CA VAL A 448 6.98 -29.52 -4.73
C VAL A 448 5.67 -29.10 -5.39
N ALA A 449 4.66 -29.97 -5.30
CA ALA A 449 3.33 -29.73 -5.82
C ALA A 449 2.76 -28.39 -5.30
N PRO A 450 2.42 -27.44 -6.19
CA PRO A 450 1.74 -26.21 -5.80
C PRO A 450 0.36 -26.51 -5.23
N ILE A 451 -0.07 -25.72 -4.24
CA ILE A 451 -1.38 -25.81 -3.62
C ILE A 451 -2.20 -24.58 -4.04
N ASP A 452 -3.32 -24.80 -4.71
CA ASP A 452 -4.23 -23.73 -5.13
C ASP A 452 -5.39 -23.61 -4.15
N LEU A 453 -5.51 -22.44 -3.52
CA LEU A 453 -6.75 -22.02 -2.86
C LEU A 453 -7.66 -21.43 -3.93
N VAL A 454 -8.66 -22.22 -4.36
CA VAL A 454 -9.54 -21.87 -5.48
C VAL A 454 -10.57 -20.84 -4.99
N THR A 455 -10.36 -19.59 -5.35
CA THR A 455 -11.20 -18.46 -4.89
C THR A 455 -12.56 -18.43 -5.60
N SER A 456 -13.55 -17.76 -5.01
CA SER A 456 -14.89 -17.65 -5.62
C SER A 456 -15.00 -16.65 -6.76
N GLY A 457 -13.97 -15.81 -6.95
CA GLY A 457 -13.87 -14.79 -8.00
C GLY A 457 -12.43 -14.35 -8.12
N GLY A 458 -11.91 -14.26 -9.35
CA GLY A 458 -10.51 -13.93 -9.65
C GLY A 458 -9.64 -15.14 -9.99
N ARG A 459 -8.32 -14.97 -9.88
CA ARG A 459 -7.34 -16.05 -10.02
C ARG A 459 -7.30 -16.89 -8.74
N ASN A 460 -6.74 -18.09 -8.82
CA ASN A 460 -6.43 -18.89 -7.64
C ASN A 460 -5.31 -18.23 -6.83
N TRP A 461 -5.36 -18.35 -5.51
CA TRP A 461 -4.19 -18.06 -4.68
C TRP A 461 -3.35 -19.33 -4.60
N THR A 462 -2.24 -19.36 -5.32
CA THR A 462 -1.30 -20.48 -5.33
C THR A 462 -0.24 -20.33 -4.25
N VAL A 463 -0.10 -21.36 -3.40
CA VAL A 463 0.93 -21.51 -2.38
C VAL A 463 2.03 -22.42 -2.94
N PHE A 464 3.21 -21.84 -3.16
CA PHE A 464 4.39 -22.54 -3.69
C PHE A 464 5.28 -23.07 -2.56
N GLY A 465 6.34 -23.82 -2.91
CA GLY A 465 7.28 -24.44 -1.97
C GLY A 465 7.82 -23.53 -0.88
N SER A 466 8.02 -22.24 -1.17
CA SER A 466 8.49 -21.21 -0.22
C SER A 466 7.49 -20.90 0.89
N ASN A 467 6.20 -21.19 0.68
CA ASN A 467 5.12 -20.95 1.63
C ASN A 467 4.35 -22.25 1.98
N SER A 468 4.68 -23.39 1.36
CA SER A 468 4.08 -24.69 1.66
C SER A 468 4.97 -25.61 2.48
N LEU A 469 6.30 -25.51 2.37
CA LEU A 469 7.23 -26.30 3.17
C LEU A 469 8.10 -25.41 4.07
N ALA A 470 8.11 -25.72 5.36
CA ALA A 470 9.00 -25.08 6.33
C ALA A 470 10.27 -25.93 6.53
N GLN A 471 11.45 -25.31 6.45
CA GLN A 471 12.69 -25.94 6.89
C GLN A 471 12.69 -26.02 8.42
N VAL A 472 12.73 -27.23 8.99
CA VAL A 472 12.68 -27.43 10.44
C VAL A 472 14.00 -27.96 11.03
N ALA A 473 14.83 -28.58 10.20
CA ALA A 473 16.21 -29.00 10.52
C ALA A 473 17.07 -28.93 9.26
N SER A 474 18.37 -29.24 9.32
CA SER A 474 19.28 -29.13 8.17
C SER A 474 18.90 -29.96 6.95
N ASP A 475 18.32 -31.14 7.17
CA ASP A 475 17.94 -32.13 6.14
C ASP A 475 16.44 -32.40 6.09
N THR A 476 15.64 -31.64 6.86
CA THR A 476 14.21 -31.90 7.04
C THR A 476 13.38 -30.65 6.73
N ALA A 477 12.47 -30.80 5.77
CA ALA A 477 11.44 -29.82 5.45
C ALA A 477 10.05 -30.44 5.61
N CYS A 478 9.11 -29.73 6.23
CA CYS A 478 7.78 -30.24 6.56
C CYS A 478 6.66 -29.40 5.93
N LEU A 479 5.56 -30.05 5.58
CA LEU A 479 4.34 -29.40 5.10
C LEU A 479 3.80 -28.47 6.19
N ALA A 480 3.87 -27.17 5.93
CA ALA A 480 3.62 -26.09 6.88
C ALA A 480 2.12 -25.81 7.12
N PHE A 481 1.36 -26.88 7.34
CA PHE A 481 -0.08 -26.87 7.62
C PHE A 481 -0.34 -27.74 8.85
N VAL A 482 -1.19 -27.26 9.75
CA VAL A 482 -1.44 -27.88 11.06
C VAL A 482 -2.88 -28.39 11.16
N ASP A 483 -3.05 -29.56 11.78
CA ASP A 483 -4.37 -30.09 12.12
C ASP A 483 -4.97 -29.32 13.30
N GLY A 484 -5.98 -28.49 13.05
CA GLY A 484 -6.70 -27.75 14.08
C GLY A 484 -7.66 -28.61 14.91
N GLY A 485 -7.77 -29.90 14.61
CA GLY A 485 -8.73 -30.80 15.25
C GLY A 485 -10.16 -30.57 14.78
N ARG A 486 -11.11 -31.29 15.41
CA ARG A 486 -12.54 -31.21 15.07
C ARG A 486 -13.21 -29.93 15.58
N ALA A 487 -12.67 -29.35 16.65
CA ALA A 487 -13.21 -28.15 17.31
C ALA A 487 -12.66 -26.84 16.72
N ALA A 488 -11.85 -26.89 15.65
CA ALA A 488 -11.36 -25.70 14.99
C ALA A 488 -12.54 -24.80 14.56
N ARG A 489 -12.49 -23.53 14.95
CA ARG A 489 -13.58 -22.57 14.74
C ARG A 489 -13.80 -22.26 13.26
N SER A 490 -12.72 -22.15 12.49
CA SER A 490 -12.74 -21.95 11.04
C SER A 490 -12.45 -23.27 10.33
N ALA A 491 -12.95 -23.42 9.10
CA ALA A 491 -12.58 -24.54 8.25
C ALA A 491 -11.10 -24.44 7.84
N VAL A 492 -10.66 -23.23 7.54
CA VAL A 492 -9.27 -22.87 7.23
C VAL A 492 -8.96 -21.53 7.90
N THR A 493 -7.89 -21.47 8.66
CA THR A 493 -7.27 -20.21 9.08
C THR A 493 -5.94 -20.10 8.34
N VAL A 494 -5.89 -19.27 7.29
CA VAL A 494 -4.65 -18.98 6.58
C VAL A 494 -3.74 -18.22 7.52
N GLY A 495 -2.58 -18.82 7.82
CA GLY A 495 -1.61 -18.30 8.77
C GLY A 495 -0.55 -17.40 8.14
N ALA A 496 0.26 -16.78 8.99
CA ALA A 496 1.29 -15.82 8.60
C ALA A 496 2.30 -16.39 7.59
N PHE A 497 2.80 -17.62 7.79
CA PHE A 497 3.77 -18.26 6.90
C PHE A 497 3.28 -18.36 5.45
N GLN A 498 1.99 -18.58 5.23
CA GLN A 498 1.40 -18.63 3.89
C GLN A 498 1.21 -17.24 3.26
N MET A 499 1.25 -16.17 4.06
CA MET A 499 1.16 -14.78 3.61
C MET A 499 2.53 -14.13 3.41
N GLU A 500 3.62 -14.73 3.90
CA GLU A 500 4.98 -14.21 3.73
C GLU A 500 5.34 -14.05 2.24
N ASN A 501 5.93 -12.89 1.89
CA ASN A 501 6.24 -12.50 0.51
C ASN A 501 5.05 -12.54 -0.45
N ASN A 502 3.84 -12.37 0.06
CA ASN A 502 2.64 -12.08 -0.71
C ASN A 502 2.14 -10.70 -0.30
N PHE A 503 1.88 -9.82 -1.26
CA PHE A 503 1.29 -8.52 -0.98
C PHE A 503 -0.23 -8.67 -0.87
N LEU A 504 -0.80 -8.26 0.27
CA LEU A 504 -2.23 -8.35 0.54
C LEU A 504 -2.82 -6.96 0.73
N LEU A 505 -3.81 -6.60 -0.08
CA LEU A 505 -4.57 -5.36 -0.02
C LEU A 505 -5.99 -5.63 0.48
N PHE A 506 -6.29 -5.16 1.68
CA PHE A 506 -7.62 -5.20 2.28
C PHE A 506 -8.38 -3.93 1.89
N ASP A 507 -9.10 -3.99 0.76
CA ASP A 507 -9.97 -2.91 0.29
C ASP A 507 -11.34 -3.05 0.96
N GLU A 508 -11.45 -2.47 2.16
CA GLU A 508 -12.67 -2.54 2.97
C GLU A 508 -13.83 -1.76 2.37
N ALA A 509 -13.53 -0.66 1.67
CA ALA A 509 -14.54 0.13 0.97
C ALA A 509 -15.24 -0.69 -0.12
N ALA A 510 -14.47 -1.42 -0.94
CA ALA A 510 -15.00 -2.28 -1.98
C ALA A 510 -15.31 -3.71 -1.51
N SER A 511 -15.08 -4.03 -0.23
CA SER A 511 -15.27 -5.36 0.35
C SER A 511 -14.55 -6.48 -0.41
N ARG A 512 -13.28 -6.27 -0.77
CA ARG A 512 -12.46 -7.23 -1.52
C ARG A 512 -11.02 -7.31 -0.99
N LEU A 513 -10.41 -8.47 -1.19
CA LEU A 513 -9.01 -8.74 -0.90
C LEU A 513 -8.25 -8.80 -2.22
N GLY A 514 -7.31 -7.88 -2.41
CA GLY A 514 -6.29 -7.97 -3.43
C GLY A 514 -5.12 -8.82 -2.95
N PHE A 515 -4.60 -9.72 -3.76
CA PHE A 515 -3.42 -10.51 -3.47
C PHE A 515 -2.53 -10.64 -4.71
N SER A 516 -1.22 -10.52 -4.54
CA SER A 516 -0.26 -10.62 -5.65
C SER A 516 0.12 -12.06 -6.02
N GLY A 517 -0.11 -13.02 -5.11
CA GLY A 517 0.68 -14.25 -5.08
C GLY A 517 2.14 -13.96 -4.70
N THR A 518 3.02 -14.95 -4.83
CA THR A 518 4.42 -14.80 -4.39
C THR A 518 5.16 -13.72 -5.20
N LEU A 519 5.74 -12.75 -4.50
CA LEU A 519 6.52 -11.65 -5.07
C LEU A 519 7.84 -12.12 -5.71
N PHE A 520 8.25 -13.37 -5.44
CA PHE A 520 9.46 -13.93 -6.03
C PHE A 520 9.40 -14.02 -7.56
N PHE A 521 8.22 -14.17 -8.19
CA PHE A 521 8.10 -14.19 -9.65
C PHE A 521 8.58 -12.90 -10.31
N ILE A 522 8.32 -11.77 -9.65
CA ILE A 522 8.69 -10.43 -10.10
C ILE A 522 9.99 -9.94 -9.44
N ARG A 523 10.75 -10.85 -8.83
CA ARG A 523 12.09 -10.63 -8.25
C ARG A 523 12.11 -9.60 -7.11
N THR A 524 11.02 -9.45 -6.35
CA THR A 524 11.00 -8.58 -5.16
C THR A 524 10.55 -9.38 -3.93
N THR A 525 10.67 -8.78 -2.76
CA THR A 525 10.24 -9.37 -1.48
C THR A 525 9.45 -8.34 -0.67
N CYS A 526 8.83 -8.76 0.42
CA CYS A 526 8.24 -7.77 1.34
C CYS A 526 9.29 -6.92 2.07
N GLY A 527 10.53 -7.42 2.19
CA GLY A 527 11.67 -6.71 2.79
C GLY A 527 12.24 -5.56 1.96
N ASN A 528 11.64 -5.29 0.80
CA ASN A 528 12.13 -4.35 -0.20
C ASN A 528 11.43 -2.98 -0.13
N PHE A 529 10.63 -2.69 0.90
CA PHE A 529 10.14 -1.33 1.07
C PHE A 529 11.26 -0.41 1.59
N ASN A 530 11.40 0.79 1.01
CA ASN A 530 12.44 1.71 1.43
C ASN A 530 11.98 2.59 2.61
N PHE A 531 12.44 2.24 3.82
CA PHE A 531 12.21 3.02 5.03
C PHE A 531 13.18 4.20 5.22
N ALA A 532 13.98 4.58 4.21
CA ALA A 532 14.76 5.80 4.25
C ALA A 532 13.85 7.04 4.15
N ARG A 533 14.21 8.10 4.86
CA ARG A 533 13.60 9.44 4.70
C ARG A 533 14.20 10.11 3.47
N ASN A 534 13.33 10.69 2.66
CA ASN A 534 13.72 11.52 1.52
C ASN A 534 13.99 12.97 1.93
#